data_AF-A0A7Y1TAG8-F1
#
_entry.id   AF-A0A7Y1TAG8-F1
#
_cell.length_a   1.000
_cell.length_b   1.000
_cell.length_c   1.000
_cell.angle_alpha   90.00
_cell.angle_beta   90.00
_cell.angle_gamma   90.00
#
_symmetry.space_group_name_H-M   'P 1'
#
loop_
_entity.id
_entity.type
_entity.pdbx_description
1 polymer ?
#
loop_
_entity_poly.entity_id
_entity_poly.type
_entity_poly.pdbx_seq_one_letter_code
_entity_poly.pdbx_strand_id
1 'polypeptide(L)'
;AFGPETRDLQVPFVAEYFSATLPPAGGFVPNTLDQCSLLLSSYFSEVAGTYTLNLDDADTNPGAVSAANFLNGRGSVIMTAPGSGNDGSVDIEFSLPSHLRYDWDANAGTADTSPVNTASFGSYRGNDRVIYRREVLQ
;
A
#
# COMPACT_ATOMS: atom_id res chain seq x y z
N ALA A 1 3.50 -1.52 -3.28
CA ALA A 1 4.51 -2.47 -2.72
C ALA A 1 4.86 -3.50 -3.79
N PHE A 2 6.02 -4.18 -3.70
CA PHE A 2 6.41 -5.18 -4.70
C PHE A 2 7.03 -6.43 -4.07
N GLY A 3 6.82 -7.59 -4.68
CA GLY A 3 7.34 -8.86 -4.21
C GLY A 3 7.24 -10.00 -5.24
N PRO A 4 7.69 -11.22 -4.86
CA PRO A 4 7.48 -12.41 -5.67
C PRO A 4 6.00 -12.84 -5.62
N GLU A 5 5.53 -13.43 -6.72
CA GLU A 5 4.20 -14.01 -6.89
C GLU A 5 3.93 -15.22 -5.99
N THR A 6 4.97 -15.82 -5.41
CA THR A 6 4.89 -17.01 -4.54
C THR A 6 4.86 -16.70 -3.04
N ARG A 7 4.79 -15.43 -2.64
CA ARG A 7 4.70 -15.03 -1.23
C ARG A 7 3.71 -13.90 -1.02
N ASP A 8 3.07 -13.93 0.14
CA ASP A 8 2.20 -12.85 0.57
C ASP A 8 2.96 -11.52 0.57
N LEU A 9 2.30 -10.49 0.07
CA LEU A 9 2.89 -9.17 -0.10
C LEU A 9 2.36 -8.23 0.99
N GLN A 10 3.27 -7.75 1.82
CA GLN A 10 2.97 -6.74 2.82
C GLN A 10 2.91 -5.36 2.15
N VAL A 11 1.76 -4.71 2.21
CA VAL A 11 1.53 -3.35 1.73
C VAL A 11 1.44 -2.41 2.95
N PRO A 12 2.51 -1.67 3.27
CA PRO A 12 2.51 -0.81 4.44
C PRO A 12 1.66 0.43 4.23
N PHE A 13 1.04 0.91 5.30
CA PHE A 13 0.37 2.21 5.39
C PHE A 13 0.82 2.94 6.66
N VAL A 14 0.75 4.27 6.65
CA VAL A 14 1.13 5.13 7.76
C VAL A 14 0.02 6.13 8.00
N ALA A 15 -0.42 6.26 9.24
CA ALA A 15 -1.30 7.35 9.66
C ALA A 15 -0.42 8.51 10.14
N GLU A 16 -0.59 9.67 9.51
CA GLU A 16 0.16 10.88 9.82
C GLU A 16 -0.79 12.04 10.07
N TYR A 17 -0.34 13.02 10.86
CA TYR A 17 -1.01 14.30 11.00
C TYR A 17 -0.07 15.41 10.53
N PHE A 18 -0.64 16.48 9.98
CA PHE A 18 0.16 17.64 9.60
C PHE A 18 0.58 18.44 10.83
N SER A 19 1.88 18.69 10.96
CA SER A 19 2.47 19.53 12.00
C SER A 19 3.12 20.75 11.37
N ALA A 20 2.52 21.93 11.57
CA ALA A 20 3.03 23.20 11.06
C ALA A 20 4.34 23.66 11.73
N THR A 21 4.77 23.00 12.81
CA THR A 21 5.99 23.35 13.56
C THR A 21 7.27 22.78 12.94
N LEU A 22 7.16 21.87 11.96
CA LEU A 22 8.33 21.32 11.27
C LEU A 22 8.88 22.32 10.23
N PRO A 23 10.18 22.63 10.22
CA PRO A 23 10.78 23.43 9.15
C PRO A 23 10.81 22.64 7.83
N PRO A 24 10.72 23.28 6.64
CA PRO A 24 10.60 24.72 6.42
C PRO A 24 9.15 25.27 6.31
N ALA A 25 8.12 24.44 6.21
CA ALA A 25 6.73 24.88 5.99
C ALA A 25 5.65 23.97 6.64
N GLY A 26 6.04 23.22 7.67
CA GLY A 26 5.28 22.11 8.21
C GLY A 26 5.55 20.80 7.49
N GLY A 27 5.10 19.70 8.08
CA GLY A 27 5.26 18.36 7.51
C GLY A 27 4.36 17.34 8.18
N PHE A 28 4.17 16.20 7.52
CA PHE A 28 3.43 15.07 8.08
C PHE A 28 4.30 14.30 9.08
N VAL A 29 3.71 13.98 10.24
CA VAL A 29 4.36 13.23 11.31
C VAL A 29 3.50 12.03 11.67
N PRO A 30 4.08 10.84 11.86
CA PRO A 30 3.34 9.65 12.29
C PRO A 30 2.52 9.91 13.55
N ASN A 31 1.23 9.55 13.51
CA ASN A 31 0.32 9.65 14.64
C ASN A 31 0.56 8.48 15.61
N THR A 32 1.58 8.60 16.44
CA THR A 32 1.97 7.56 17.41
C THR A 32 1.03 7.41 18.60
N LEU A 33 0.09 8.35 18.78
CA LEU A 33 -0.86 8.36 19.89
C LEU A 33 -2.16 7.62 19.57
N ASP A 34 -2.43 7.31 18.30
CA ASP A 34 -3.57 6.49 17.93
C ASP A 34 -3.33 5.04 18.32
N GLN A 35 -4.29 4.49 19.06
CA GLN A 35 -4.34 3.09 19.48
C GLN A 35 -5.77 2.54 19.48
N CYS A 36 -6.74 3.34 19.04
CA CYS A 36 -8.17 3.05 19.14
C CYS A 36 -8.86 2.99 17.78
N SER A 37 -8.29 3.59 16.74
CA SER A 37 -8.80 3.45 15.37
C SER A 37 -8.52 2.03 14.87
N LEU A 38 -9.55 1.24 14.64
CA LEU A 38 -9.42 -0.13 14.16
C LEU A 38 -9.55 -0.20 12.63
N LEU A 39 -8.52 -0.72 11.98
CA LEU A 39 -8.53 -1.07 10.57
C LEU A 39 -8.87 -2.54 10.36
N LEU A 40 -9.81 -2.77 9.46
CA LEU A 40 -10.22 -4.09 9.06
C LEU A 40 -9.77 -4.34 7.62
N SER A 41 -9.57 -5.61 7.27
CA SER A 41 -9.26 -6.01 5.90
C SER A 41 -10.32 -5.54 4.90
N SER A 42 -11.57 -5.40 5.35
CA SER A 42 -12.70 -4.87 4.57
C SER A 42 -12.54 -3.40 4.15
N TYR A 43 -11.56 -2.67 4.68
CA TYR A 43 -11.24 -1.33 4.19
C TYR A 43 -10.31 -1.35 2.98
N PHE A 44 -9.79 -2.52 2.60
CA PHE A 44 -8.93 -2.67 1.44
C PHE A 44 -9.68 -3.45 0.35
N SER A 45 -9.60 -2.96 -0.87
CA SER A 45 -10.19 -3.61 -2.03
C SER A 45 -9.31 -3.41 -3.26
N GLU A 46 -9.21 -4.44 -4.09
CA GLU A 46 -8.63 -4.31 -5.42
C GLU A 46 -9.51 -3.42 -6.30
N VAL A 47 -8.87 -2.57 -7.10
CA VAL A 47 -9.55 -1.70 -8.05
C VAL A 47 -9.76 -2.47 -9.35
N ALA A 48 -11.02 -2.81 -9.63
CA ALA A 48 -11.38 -3.55 -10.85
C ALA A 48 -10.86 -2.86 -12.12
N GLY A 49 -10.30 -3.65 -13.03
CA GLY A 49 -9.76 -3.15 -14.31
C GLY A 49 -8.36 -2.55 -14.25
N THR A 50 -7.69 -2.59 -13.10
CA THR A 50 -6.29 -2.14 -12.95
C THR A 50 -5.27 -3.27 -12.98
N TYR A 51 -5.74 -4.51 -13.10
CA TYR A 51 -4.90 -5.70 -13.26
C TYR A 51 -4.01 -5.60 -14.51
N THR A 52 -2.76 -6.04 -14.38
CA THR A 52 -1.78 -6.03 -15.47
C THR A 52 -1.11 -7.38 -15.64
N LEU A 53 -0.57 -7.63 -16.83
CA LEU A 53 0.14 -8.85 -17.20
C LEU A 53 -0.73 -10.12 -17.01
N ASN A 54 -0.26 -11.08 -16.21
CA ASN A 54 -0.90 -12.38 -15.98
C ASN A 54 -1.68 -12.42 -14.66
N LEU A 55 -1.67 -11.33 -13.89
CA LEU A 55 -2.47 -11.22 -12.67
C LEU A 55 -3.91 -10.88 -13.04
N ASP A 56 -4.87 -11.63 -12.50
CA ASP A 56 -6.30 -11.43 -12.72
C ASP A 56 -7.08 -11.35 -11.39
N ASP A 57 -8.38 -11.10 -11.50
CA ASP A 57 -9.29 -11.10 -10.37
C ASP A 57 -9.28 -12.45 -9.64
N ALA A 58 -9.33 -12.38 -8.31
CA ALA A 58 -9.26 -13.52 -7.39
C ALA A 58 -7.91 -14.29 -7.35
N ASP A 59 -6.90 -13.91 -8.13
CA ASP A 59 -5.54 -14.45 -7.95
C ASP A 59 -4.96 -13.99 -6.61
N THR A 60 -5.15 -12.72 -6.28
CA THR A 60 -4.78 -12.11 -4.99
C THR A 60 -6.05 -11.56 -4.33
N ASN A 61 -5.97 -11.34 -3.01
CA ASN A 61 -6.98 -10.64 -2.24
C ASN A 61 -6.36 -9.95 -1.02
N PRO A 62 -6.92 -8.83 -0.54
CA PRO A 62 -6.58 -8.27 0.77
C PRO A 62 -6.91 -9.28 1.87
N GLY A 63 -5.89 -9.64 2.64
CA GLY A 63 -5.95 -10.58 3.75
C GLY A 63 -5.86 -9.88 5.11
N ALA A 64 -5.07 -10.45 6.02
CA ALA A 64 -4.93 -9.93 7.37
C ALA A 64 -4.32 -8.51 7.39
N VAL A 65 -4.73 -7.71 8.37
CA VAL A 65 -4.14 -6.40 8.66
C VAL A 65 -3.24 -6.52 9.88
N SER A 66 -1.94 -6.24 9.70
CA SER A 66 -0.98 -6.14 10.80
C SER A 66 -1.01 -4.75 11.42
N ALA A 67 -0.86 -4.68 12.74
CA ALA A 67 -0.98 -3.44 13.52
C ALA A 67 -2.26 -2.66 13.18
N ALA A 68 -3.39 -3.38 13.16
CA ALA A 68 -4.71 -2.88 12.80
C ALA A 68 -5.16 -1.64 13.60
N ASN A 69 -4.57 -1.38 14.77
CA ASN A 69 -4.87 -0.24 15.61
C ASN A 69 -3.91 0.95 15.42
N PHE A 70 -3.21 1.04 14.29
CA PHE A 70 -2.18 2.03 14.02
C PHE A 70 -1.11 2.14 15.11
N LEU A 71 -0.67 1.02 15.67
CA LEU A 71 0.39 1.04 16.69
C LEU A 71 1.62 1.78 16.16
N ASN A 72 2.00 2.89 16.81
CA ASN A 72 3.05 3.81 16.36
C ASN A 72 2.78 4.50 14.99
N GLY A 73 1.51 4.70 14.64
CA GLY A 73 1.07 5.32 13.39
C GLY A 73 1.31 4.46 12.14
N ARG A 74 1.54 3.14 12.29
CA ARG A 74 1.94 2.26 11.20
C ARG A 74 1.12 0.98 11.18
N GLY A 75 0.93 0.43 9.99
CA GLY A 75 0.39 -0.91 9.81
C GLY A 75 0.59 -1.40 8.39
N SER A 76 -0.01 -2.54 8.07
CA SER A 76 0.04 -3.07 6.72
C SER A 76 -1.12 -4.00 6.44
N VAL A 77 -1.66 -3.94 5.23
CA VAL A 77 -2.50 -5.01 4.69
C VAL A 77 -1.61 -6.06 4.04
N ILE A 78 -1.94 -7.33 4.23
CA ILE A 78 -1.22 -8.44 3.62
C ILE A 78 -2.05 -8.92 2.43
N MET A 79 -1.53 -8.78 1.22
CA MET A 79 -2.13 -9.36 0.03
C MET A 79 -1.68 -10.82 -0.08
N THR A 80 -2.61 -11.72 -0.41
CA THR A 80 -2.28 -13.13 -0.62
C THR A 80 -1.36 -13.32 -1.82
N ALA A 81 -0.48 -14.32 -1.74
CA ALA A 81 0.37 -14.70 -2.87
C ALA A 81 -0.49 -15.14 -4.05
N PRO A 82 -0.36 -14.54 -5.25
CA PRO A 82 -1.15 -14.93 -6.41
C PRO A 82 -0.78 -16.29 -6.99
N GLY A 83 0.41 -16.81 -6.66
CA GLY A 83 0.90 -18.10 -7.14
C GLY A 83 1.82 -17.98 -8.35
N SER A 84 2.51 -19.07 -8.66
CA SER A 84 3.48 -19.13 -9.76
C SER A 84 2.80 -18.94 -11.11
N GLY A 85 3.28 -17.99 -11.91
CA GLY A 85 2.73 -17.68 -13.24
C GLY A 85 1.71 -16.54 -13.25
N ASN A 86 1.31 -16.04 -12.07
CA ASN A 86 0.40 -14.92 -11.90
C ASN A 86 1.20 -13.65 -11.54
N ASP A 87 2.12 -13.26 -12.42
CA ASP A 87 2.88 -12.00 -12.31
C ASP A 87 2.10 -10.82 -12.87
N GLY A 88 2.33 -9.63 -12.30
CA GLY A 88 1.55 -8.45 -12.67
C GLY A 88 1.40 -7.48 -11.53
N SER A 89 0.44 -6.57 -11.69
CA SER A 89 0.09 -5.61 -10.66
C SER A 89 -1.41 -5.37 -10.60
N VAL A 90 -1.88 -4.94 -9.44
CA VAL A 90 -3.24 -4.46 -9.24
C VAL A 90 -3.19 -3.25 -8.31
N ASP A 91 -4.06 -2.28 -8.55
CA ASP A 91 -4.25 -1.17 -7.62
C ASP A 91 -5.14 -1.59 -6.45
N ILE A 92 -4.80 -1.10 -5.27
CA ILE A 92 -5.49 -1.35 -4.01
C ILE A 92 -5.98 -0.01 -3.51
N GLU A 93 -7.29 0.11 -3.36
CA GLU A 93 -7.92 1.25 -2.70
C GLU A 93 -8.04 0.98 -1.20
N PHE A 94 -7.74 2.01 -0.40
CA PHE A 94 -8.00 2.01 1.02
C PHE A 94 -9.24 2.87 1.31
N SER A 95 -10.39 2.22 1.46
CA SER A 95 -11.68 2.81 1.80
C SER A 95 -11.68 3.44 3.19
N LEU A 96 -11.40 4.74 3.23
CA LEU A 96 -11.34 5.52 4.46
C LEU A 96 -12.69 6.16 4.82
N PRO A 97 -13.00 6.32 6.12
CA PRO A 97 -14.02 7.24 6.60
C PRO A 97 -13.82 8.64 6.02
N SER A 98 -14.90 9.38 5.78
CA SER A 98 -14.85 10.69 5.12
C SER A 98 -13.92 11.71 5.79
N HIS A 99 -13.78 11.66 7.12
CA HIS A 99 -12.90 12.56 7.87
C HIS A 99 -11.39 12.25 7.73
N LEU A 100 -11.03 11.13 7.08
CA LEU A 100 -9.65 10.75 6.75
C LEU A 100 -9.36 10.83 5.24
N ARG A 101 -10.34 11.25 4.44
CA ARG A 101 -10.15 11.45 3.00
C ARG A 101 -9.38 12.74 2.74
N TYR A 102 -8.69 12.76 1.62
CA TYR A 102 -7.88 13.86 1.16
C TYR A 102 -7.86 13.84 -0.37
N ASP A 103 -7.40 14.92 -0.99
CA ASP A 103 -7.20 15.03 -2.44
C ASP A 103 -5.95 14.22 -2.85
N TRP A 104 -6.07 12.89 -2.81
CA TRP A 104 -4.99 11.96 -3.11
C TRP A 104 -4.69 11.88 -4.61
N ASP A 105 -5.67 12.16 -5.46
CA ASP A 105 -5.57 12.17 -6.92
C ASP A 105 -5.24 13.55 -7.50
N ALA A 106 -5.10 14.58 -6.65
CA ALA A 106 -4.79 15.97 -7.03
C ALA A 106 -5.78 16.53 -8.06
N ASN A 107 -7.04 16.14 -7.95
CA ASN A 107 -8.10 16.53 -8.86
C ASN A 107 -9.03 17.53 -8.18
N ALA A 108 -8.99 18.77 -8.66
CA ALA A 108 -9.80 19.86 -8.12
C ALA A 108 -11.33 19.61 -8.17
N GLY A 109 -11.81 18.64 -8.96
CA GLY A 109 -13.21 18.22 -9.00
C GLY A 109 -13.60 17.19 -7.93
N THR A 110 -12.62 16.54 -7.29
CA THR A 110 -12.81 15.43 -6.33
C THR A 110 -11.86 15.60 -5.14
N ALA A 111 -12.19 16.53 -4.23
CA ALA A 111 -11.32 16.88 -3.10
C ALA A 111 -11.19 15.80 -2.00
N ASP A 112 -12.07 14.79 -1.98
CA ASP A 112 -12.16 13.80 -0.90
C ASP A 112 -12.13 12.36 -1.45
N THR A 113 -10.96 11.93 -1.92
CA THR A 113 -10.77 10.57 -2.45
C THR A 113 -10.19 9.62 -1.41
N SER A 114 -10.32 8.32 -1.68
CA SER A 114 -9.59 7.27 -0.96
C SER A 114 -8.21 7.12 -1.59
N PRO A 115 -7.14 6.87 -0.82
CA PRO A 115 -5.83 6.64 -1.41
C PRO A 115 -5.80 5.30 -2.14
N VAL A 116 -5.16 5.32 -3.31
CA VAL A 116 -4.95 4.15 -4.17
C VAL A 116 -3.45 3.89 -4.31
N ASN A 117 -3.04 2.63 -4.17
CA ASN A 117 -1.64 2.21 -4.28
C ASN A 117 -1.51 0.94 -5.11
N THR A 118 -0.42 0.80 -5.86
CA THR A 118 -0.17 -0.39 -6.67
C THR A 118 0.55 -1.49 -5.87
N ALA A 119 0.01 -2.71 -5.89
CA ALA A 119 0.70 -3.94 -5.50
C ALA A 119 1.23 -4.66 -6.74
N SER A 120 2.49 -5.08 -6.71
CA SER A 120 3.15 -5.74 -7.83
C SER A 120 3.74 -7.10 -7.41
N PHE A 121 3.40 -8.13 -8.16
CA PHE A 121 3.87 -9.50 -8.02
C PHE A 121 4.71 -9.89 -9.24
N GLY A 122 5.62 -10.84 -9.08
CA GLY A 122 6.55 -11.22 -10.17
C GLY A 122 7.85 -10.43 -10.19
N SER A 123 8.11 -9.58 -9.19
CA SER A 123 9.43 -8.96 -9.04
C SER A 123 10.40 -10.04 -8.53
N TYR A 124 11.03 -10.76 -9.45
CA TYR A 124 12.08 -11.70 -9.12
C TYR A 124 13.28 -10.90 -8.61
N ARG A 125 13.70 -11.10 -7.35
CA ARG A 125 15.06 -10.73 -6.97
C ARG A 125 15.96 -11.56 -7.87
N GLY A 126 16.60 -10.93 -8.86
CA GLY A 126 17.55 -11.59 -9.74
C GLY A 126 18.43 -12.54 -8.94
N ASN A 127 18.55 -13.78 -9.43
CA ASN A 127 19.34 -14.90 -8.93
C ASN A 127 20.04 -14.69 -7.56
N ASP A 128 19.73 -15.54 -6.58
CA ASP A 128 20.32 -15.56 -5.21
C ASP A 128 21.86 -15.71 -5.15
N ARG A 129 22.54 -15.72 -6.32
CA ARG A 129 23.99 -15.69 -6.53
C ARG A 129 24.56 -14.34 -6.99
N VAL A 130 23.76 -13.28 -7.10
CA VAL A 130 24.27 -11.94 -7.44
C VAL A 130 24.72 -11.23 -6.16
N ILE A 131 26.02 -11.26 -5.91
CA ILE A 131 26.68 -10.64 -4.73
C ILE A 131 27.00 -9.15 -4.91
N TYR A 132 26.71 -8.57 -6.08
CA TYR A 132 26.95 -7.15 -6.33
C TYR A 132 26.01 -6.56 -7.40
N ARG A 133 25.31 -5.48 -7.05
CA ARG A 133 24.53 -4.65 -7.98
C ARG A 133 24.87 -3.19 -7.72
N ARG A 134 25.32 -2.47 -8.75
CA ARG A 134 25.63 -1.04 -8.68
C ARG A 134 24.58 -0.26 -9.46
N GLU A 135 23.80 0.56 -8.77
CA GLU A 135 22.94 1.54 -9.43
C GLU A 135 23.80 2.71 -9.92
N VAL A 136 23.60 3.09 -11.19
CA VAL A 136 24.13 4.35 -11.74
C VAL A 136 22.90 5.16 -12.11
N LEU A 137 22.67 6.24 -11.37
CA LEU A 137 21.67 7.26 -11.70
C LEU A 137 22.20 8.07 -12.89
N GLN A 138 21.37 8.26 -13.92
CA GLN A 138 21.62 9.16 -15.04
C GLN A 138 20.76 10.41 -14.90
#